data_AF-A0A0M8PZ37-F1
#
_entry.id   AF-A0A0M8PZ37-F1
#
_cell.length_a   1.000
_cell.length_b   1.000
_cell.length_c   1.000
_cell.angle_alpha   90.00
_cell.angle_beta   90.00
_cell.angle_gamma   90.00
#
_symmetry.space_group_name_H-M   'P 1'
#
loop_
_entity.id
_entity.type
_entity.pdbx_description
1 polymer ?
#
loop_
_entity_poly.entity_id
_entity_poly.type
_entity_poly.pdbx_seq_one_letter_code
_entity_poly.pdbx_strand_id
1 'polypeptide(L)'
;MNDKNLDKEDLLRVEDSIIDGLLRAVESNQTETKKVTISRDGKNLFSFSVNPIPEEKYDQIQDLATKFKDNKAGIKVPVETDHPKMRAMLIYEATIKEDRVRLWDNKDYWKATNVLTGTQLIEKALRAGEKSAVVQIIDDISGYTIEAEDMLKNSSEQEEE
;
A
#
# COMPACT_ATOMS: atom_id res chain seq x y z
N MET A 1 -45.79 15.70 1.49
CA MET A 1 -44.61 15.72 2.37
C MET A 1 -44.88 14.70 3.45
N ASN A 2 -44.47 13.44 3.24
CA ASN A 2 -44.60 12.38 4.24
C ASN A 2 -43.23 12.18 4.88
N ASP A 3 -43.05 12.70 6.09
CA ASP A 3 -41.96 12.25 6.97
C ASP A 3 -42.28 10.81 7.36
N LYS A 4 -41.62 9.85 6.70
CA LYS A 4 -41.61 8.45 7.17
C LYS A 4 -40.81 8.44 8.47
N ASN A 5 -41.51 8.41 9.59
CA ASN A 5 -40.94 8.09 10.89
C ASN A 5 -40.52 6.61 10.82
N LEU A 6 -39.21 6.34 10.61
CA LEU A 6 -38.67 4.97 10.62
C LEU A 6 -39.02 4.33 11.96
N ASP A 7 -39.60 3.13 11.93
CA ASP A 7 -39.89 2.41 13.17
C ASP A 7 -38.60 1.86 13.80
N LYS A 8 -38.69 1.40 15.05
CA LYS A 8 -37.54 0.93 15.81
C LYS A 8 -36.89 -0.32 15.20
N GLU A 9 -37.66 -1.18 14.54
CA GLU A 9 -37.12 -2.37 13.85
C GLU A 9 -36.38 -1.98 12.57
N ASP A 10 -36.87 -0.97 11.84
CA ASP A 10 -36.19 -0.41 10.68
C ASP A 10 -34.87 0.29 11.06
N LEU A 11 -34.84 1.03 12.19
CA LEU A 11 -33.62 1.62 12.73
C LEU A 11 -32.59 0.56 13.14
N LEU A 12 -33.02 -0.52 13.79
CA LEU A 12 -32.15 -1.63 14.20
C LEU A 12 -31.57 -2.38 13.00
N ARG A 13 -32.36 -2.60 11.94
CA ARG A 13 -31.87 -3.22 10.69
C ARG A 13 -30.86 -2.35 9.95
N VAL A 14 -31.02 -1.03 10.00
CA VAL A 14 -30.05 -0.08 9.43
C VAL A 14 -28.77 -0.07 10.27
N GLU A 15 -28.85 -0.12 11.60
CA GLU A 15 -27.66 -0.27 12.45
C GLU A 15 -26.93 -1.59 12.18
N ASP A 16 -27.65 -2.70 12.07
CA ASP A 16 -27.07 -4.02 11.77
C ASP A 16 -26.37 -4.04 10.40
N SER A 17 -26.94 -3.36 9.39
CA SER A 17 -26.35 -3.29 8.05
C SER A 17 -25.14 -2.36 7.96
N ILE A 18 -25.12 -1.26 8.72
CA ILE A 18 -23.95 -0.38 8.84
C ILE A 18 -22.81 -1.10 9.56
N ILE A 19 -23.10 -1.82 10.64
CA ILE A 19 -22.11 -2.58 11.40
C ILE A 19 -21.52 -3.69 10.52
N ASP A 20 -22.34 -4.44 9.79
CA ASP A 20 -21.88 -5.46 8.84
C ASP A 20 -21.01 -4.84 7.73
N GLY A 21 -21.40 -3.68 7.18
CA GLY A 21 -20.59 -2.93 6.22
C GLY A 21 -19.22 -2.52 6.79
N LEU A 22 -19.19 -2.02 8.02
CA LEU A 22 -17.95 -1.63 8.69
C LEU A 22 -17.04 -2.83 8.97
N LEU A 23 -17.62 -3.95 9.42
CA LEU A 23 -16.87 -5.19 9.66
C LEU A 23 -16.27 -5.73 8.37
N ARG A 24 -17.03 -5.76 7.27
CA ARG A 24 -16.52 -6.17 5.95
C ARG A 24 -15.37 -5.28 5.48
N ALA A 25 -15.43 -3.97 5.71
CA ALA A 25 -14.33 -3.05 5.38
C ALA A 25 -13.06 -3.34 6.20
N VAL A 26 -13.22 -3.66 7.49
CA VAL A 26 -12.10 -4.06 8.37
C VAL A 26 -11.49 -5.40 7.92
N GLU A 27 -12.32 -6.35 7.50
CA GLU A 27 -11.87 -7.66 6.99
C GLU A 27 -11.17 -7.53 5.63
N SER A 28 -11.67 -6.68 4.72
CA SER A 28 -11.10 -6.50 3.39
C SER A 28 -9.72 -5.84 3.39
N ASN A 29 -9.39 -5.06 4.41
CA ASN A 29 -8.06 -4.47 4.59
C ASN A 29 -6.92 -5.51 4.70
N GLN A 30 -7.24 -6.80 4.88
CA GLN A 30 -6.27 -7.85 5.19
C GLN A 30 -5.94 -8.78 4.01
N THR A 31 -6.58 -8.65 2.84
CA THR A 31 -6.59 -9.77 1.85
C THR A 31 -6.13 -9.46 0.43
N GLU A 32 -5.81 -8.21 0.08
CA GLU A 32 -5.47 -7.90 -1.31
C GLU A 32 -3.99 -8.17 -1.64
N THR A 33 -3.66 -9.40 -2.04
CA THR A 33 -2.32 -9.72 -2.56
C THR A 33 -2.28 -9.62 -4.09
N LYS A 34 -1.38 -8.79 -4.64
CA LYS A 34 -1.13 -8.70 -6.09
C LYS A 34 0.22 -9.29 -6.49
N LYS A 35 0.23 -10.03 -7.60
CA LYS A 35 1.46 -10.58 -8.19
C LYS A 35 2.06 -9.58 -9.16
N VAL A 36 3.31 -9.21 -8.92
CA VAL A 36 4.15 -8.36 -9.76
C VAL A 36 5.08 -9.23 -10.59
N THR A 37 5.24 -8.91 -11.87
CA THR A 37 6.21 -9.57 -12.75
C THR A 37 7.13 -8.53 -13.38
N ILE A 38 8.44 -8.74 -13.24
CA ILE A 38 9.45 -7.88 -13.84
C ILE A 38 9.85 -8.48 -15.18
N SER A 39 9.61 -7.74 -16.25
CA SER A 39 9.89 -8.18 -17.62
C SER A 39 10.75 -7.15 -18.35
N ARG A 40 11.76 -7.62 -19.10
CA ARG A 40 12.61 -6.80 -19.95
C ARG A 40 12.73 -7.46 -21.31
N ASP A 41 12.60 -6.67 -22.37
CA ASP A 41 12.72 -7.13 -23.75
C ASP A 41 11.80 -8.33 -24.06
N GLY A 42 10.58 -8.30 -23.53
CA GLY A 42 9.57 -9.36 -23.70
C GLY A 42 9.82 -10.63 -22.88
N LYS A 43 10.84 -10.67 -22.03
CA LYS A 43 11.16 -11.83 -21.18
C LYS A 43 10.87 -11.55 -19.71
N ASN A 44 10.11 -12.45 -19.08
CA ASN A 44 9.88 -12.42 -17.65
C ASN A 44 11.17 -12.82 -16.92
N LEU A 45 11.69 -11.93 -16.08
CA LEU A 45 12.90 -12.18 -15.31
C LEU A 45 12.56 -12.88 -13.98
N PHE A 46 11.61 -12.33 -13.24
CA PHE A 46 11.11 -12.92 -12.00
C PHE A 46 9.77 -12.28 -11.61
N SER A 47 9.08 -12.91 -10.65
CA SER A 47 7.84 -12.42 -10.08
C SER A 47 7.86 -12.54 -8.56
N PHE A 48 7.08 -11.68 -7.92
CA PHE A 48 6.85 -11.67 -6.48
C PHE A 48 5.47 -11.10 -6.17
N SER A 49 4.95 -11.38 -4.99
CA SER A 49 3.66 -10.88 -4.53
C SER A 49 3.82 -9.76 -3.52
N VAL A 50 2.93 -8.77 -3.59
CA VAL A 50 2.86 -7.62 -2.68
C VAL A 50 1.50 -7.53 -2.01
N ASN A 51 1.50 -7.09 -0.74
CA ASN A 51 0.33 -6.77 0.06
C ASN A 51 0.18 -5.25 0.20
N PRO A 52 -1.03 -4.76 0.57
CA PRO A 52 -1.20 -3.37 0.98
C PRO A 52 -0.32 -3.04 2.17
N ILE A 53 0.07 -1.77 2.24
CA ILE A 53 0.79 -1.21 3.38
C ILE A 53 -0.19 -0.27 4.11
N PRO A 54 -0.39 -0.41 5.43
CA PRO A 54 -1.21 0.52 6.19
C PRO A 54 -0.54 1.90 6.29
N GLU A 55 -1.33 2.96 6.42
CA GLU A 55 -0.85 4.36 6.49
C GLU A 55 0.27 4.56 7.52
N GLU A 56 0.12 3.99 8.73
CA GLU A 56 1.16 4.07 9.77
C GLU A 56 2.53 3.55 9.30
N LYS A 57 2.55 2.50 8.47
CA LYS A 57 3.78 1.94 7.91
C LYS A 57 4.34 2.78 6.78
N TYR A 58 3.48 3.38 5.96
CA TYR A 58 3.89 4.36 4.96
C TYR A 58 4.63 5.53 5.60
N ASP A 59 4.05 6.12 6.65
CA ASP A 59 4.66 7.24 7.38
C ASP A 59 6.01 6.86 7.98
N GLN A 60 6.10 5.69 8.62
CA GLN A 60 7.37 5.18 9.16
C GLN A 60 8.44 5.04 8.08
N ILE A 61 8.08 4.55 6.89
CA ILE A 61 9.01 4.43 5.76
C ILE A 61 9.43 5.80 5.22
N GLN A 62 8.48 6.75 5.11
CA GLN A 62 8.76 8.11 4.70
C GLN A 62 9.73 8.81 5.66
N ASP A 63 9.52 8.64 6.97
CA ASP A 63 10.41 9.19 8.00
C ASP A 63 11.81 8.57 7.93
N LEU A 64 11.91 7.25 7.75
CA LEU A 64 13.20 6.56 7.59
C LEU A 64 13.96 6.95 6.30
N ALA A 65 13.23 7.43 5.29
CA ALA A 65 13.79 7.96 4.06
C ALA A 65 14.05 9.49 4.12
N THR A 66 13.57 10.18 5.15
CA THR A 66 13.67 11.64 5.29
C THR A 66 14.72 12.04 6.31
N LYS A 67 15.59 12.96 5.92
CA LYS A 67 16.56 13.59 6.80
C LYS A 67 15.91 14.78 7.50
N PHE A 68 15.95 14.75 8.82
CA PHE A 68 15.48 15.85 9.67
C PHE A 68 16.66 16.65 10.24
N LYS A 69 16.45 17.94 10.47
CA LYS A 69 17.37 18.81 11.23
C LYS A 69 16.57 19.66 12.20
N ASP A 70 17.20 20.03 13.31
CA ASP A 70 16.60 20.98 14.25
C ASP A 70 16.67 22.40 13.70
N ASN A 71 15.55 23.12 13.75
CA ASN A 71 15.52 24.54 13.50
C ASN A 71 16.04 25.32 14.74
N LYS A 72 16.13 26.65 14.63
CA LYS A 72 16.61 27.52 15.74
C LYS A 72 15.77 27.43 17.02
N ALA A 73 14.55 26.90 16.95
CA ALA A 73 13.65 26.69 18.08
C ALA A 73 13.69 25.25 18.63
N GLY A 74 14.58 24.38 18.13
CA GLY A 74 14.70 22.98 18.57
C GLY A 74 13.64 22.04 18.00
N ILE A 75 12.92 22.46 16.96
CA ILE A 75 11.90 21.63 16.28
C ILE A 75 12.55 20.91 15.10
N LYS A 76 12.36 19.58 15.02
CA LYS A 76 12.78 18.78 13.87
C LYS A 76 11.95 19.13 12.64
N VAL A 77 12.62 19.59 11.60
CA VAL A 77 12.02 19.88 10.30
C VAL A 77 12.60 18.96 9.22
N PRO A 78 11.77 18.45 8.30
CA PRO A 78 12.26 17.66 7.17
C PRO A 78 13.09 18.55 6.24
N VAL A 79 14.22 18.03 5.77
CA VAL A 79 15.17 18.77 4.92
C VAL A 79 15.30 18.14 3.54
N GLU A 80 15.33 16.81 3.47
CA GLU A 80 15.56 16.07 2.24
C GLU A 80 15.00 14.66 2.37
N THR A 81 14.26 14.19 1.37
CA THR A 81 13.74 12.82 1.30
C THR A 81 14.44 12.06 0.18
N ASP A 82 15.02 10.91 0.53
CA ASP A 82 15.62 9.99 -0.43
C ASP A 82 14.54 9.12 -1.09
N HIS A 83 13.94 9.62 -2.17
CA HIS A 83 12.88 8.91 -2.88
C HIS A 83 13.30 7.54 -3.45
N PRO A 84 14.51 7.35 -4.04
CA PRO A 84 14.99 6.03 -4.42
C PRO A 84 14.96 5.02 -3.26
N LYS A 85 15.50 5.41 -2.10
CA LYS A 85 15.49 4.58 -0.89
C LYS A 85 14.06 4.31 -0.41
N MET A 86 13.23 5.34 -0.36
CA MET A 86 11.82 5.23 0.04
C MET A 86 11.08 4.19 -0.79
N ARG A 87 11.21 4.25 -2.13
CA ARG A 87 10.57 3.27 -3.03
C ARG A 87 11.10 1.86 -2.82
N ALA A 88 12.41 1.69 -2.62
CA ALA A 88 12.97 0.38 -2.33
C ALA A 88 12.48 -0.19 -0.99
N MET A 89 12.29 0.66 0.02
CA MET A 89 11.72 0.28 1.31
C MET A 89 10.24 -0.10 1.21
N LEU A 90 9.44 0.66 0.45
CA LEU A 90 8.03 0.33 0.19
C LEU A 90 7.90 -1.04 -0.51
N ILE A 91 8.69 -1.29 -1.56
CA ILE A 91 8.68 -2.58 -2.25
C ILE A 91 9.08 -3.72 -1.31
N TYR A 92 10.13 -3.51 -0.51
CA TYR A 92 10.57 -4.50 0.47
C TYR A 92 9.46 -4.81 1.47
N GLU A 93 8.81 -3.78 2.03
CA GLU A 93 7.78 -3.93 3.06
C GLU A 93 6.49 -4.55 2.52
N ALA A 94 6.07 -4.16 1.31
CA ALA A 94 4.89 -4.74 0.68
C ALA A 94 5.11 -6.20 0.25
N THR A 95 6.35 -6.60 -0.07
CA THR A 95 6.61 -7.99 -0.54
C THR A 95 6.28 -9.00 0.55
N ILE A 96 5.46 -10.00 0.22
CA ILE A 96 5.07 -11.08 1.15
C ILE A 96 6.30 -11.78 1.71
N LYS A 97 6.19 -12.29 2.94
CA LYS A 97 7.34 -12.84 3.67
C LYS A 97 8.05 -13.95 2.91
N GLU A 98 7.30 -14.84 2.28
CA GLU A 98 7.81 -15.99 1.53
C GLU A 98 8.69 -15.54 0.35
N ASP A 99 8.22 -14.56 -0.43
CA ASP A 99 8.96 -14.02 -1.56
C ASP A 99 10.12 -13.12 -1.12
N ARG A 100 9.95 -12.38 -0.02
CA ARG A 100 11.02 -11.58 0.59
C ARG A 100 12.20 -12.47 0.97
N VAL A 101 11.95 -13.60 1.65
CA VAL A 101 12.98 -14.58 2.01
C VAL A 101 13.68 -15.16 0.78
N ARG A 102 12.91 -15.53 -0.24
CA ARG A 102 13.42 -16.15 -1.47
C ARG A 102 14.22 -15.20 -2.35
N LEU A 103 13.85 -13.91 -2.38
CA LEU A 103 14.41 -12.89 -3.27
C LEU A 103 15.27 -11.89 -2.49
N TRP A 104 14.62 -11.03 -1.71
CA TRP A 104 15.25 -9.84 -1.13
C TRP A 104 16.16 -10.15 0.04
N ASP A 105 15.92 -11.20 0.82
CA ASP A 105 16.75 -11.60 1.96
C ASP A 105 17.73 -12.72 1.62
N ASN A 106 17.78 -13.12 0.36
CA ASN A 106 18.66 -14.19 -0.11
C ASN A 106 20.13 -13.74 -0.04
N LYS A 107 20.87 -14.32 0.91
CA LYS A 107 22.27 -13.97 1.18
C LYS A 107 23.23 -14.32 0.04
N ASP A 108 22.86 -15.27 -0.81
CA ASP A 108 23.68 -15.61 -1.96
C ASP A 108 23.59 -14.51 -3.03
N TYR A 109 22.40 -13.95 -3.24
CA TYR A 109 22.26 -12.74 -4.08
C TYR A 109 22.98 -11.54 -3.48
N TRP A 110 22.96 -11.38 -2.14
CA TRP A 110 23.68 -10.28 -1.50
C TRP A 110 25.18 -10.34 -1.76
N LYS A 111 25.77 -11.53 -1.59
CA LYS A 111 27.19 -11.78 -1.88
C LYS A 111 27.49 -11.58 -3.36
N ALA A 112 26.69 -12.17 -4.26
CA ALA A 112 26.91 -12.12 -5.70
C ALA A 112 26.79 -10.69 -6.26
N THR A 113 25.99 -9.84 -5.62
CA THR A 113 25.75 -8.46 -6.07
C THR A 113 26.42 -7.41 -5.19
N ASN A 114 27.20 -7.80 -4.18
CA ASN A 114 27.87 -6.90 -3.24
C ASN A 114 26.91 -5.86 -2.59
N VAL A 115 25.83 -6.35 -2.00
CA VAL A 115 24.88 -5.55 -1.22
C VAL A 115 24.76 -6.11 0.21
N LEU A 116 24.30 -5.28 1.14
CA LEU A 116 24.23 -5.58 2.57
C LEU A 116 22.79 -5.75 3.07
N THR A 117 21.79 -5.33 2.31
CA THR A 117 20.37 -5.40 2.66
C THR A 117 19.49 -5.74 1.45
N GLY A 118 18.27 -6.21 1.71
CA GLY A 118 17.30 -6.48 0.64
C GLY A 118 16.85 -5.23 -0.10
N THR A 119 16.78 -4.09 0.59
CA THR A 119 16.51 -2.79 -0.03
C THR A 119 17.59 -2.38 -1.03
N GLN A 120 18.87 -2.60 -0.71
CA GLN A 120 19.98 -2.37 -1.64
C GLN A 120 19.94 -3.35 -2.83
N LEU A 121 19.52 -4.61 -2.59
CA LEU A 121 19.30 -5.54 -3.69
C LEU A 121 18.19 -5.05 -4.64
N ILE A 122 17.08 -4.54 -4.11
CA ILE A 122 15.98 -3.95 -4.89
C ILE A 122 16.47 -2.72 -5.69
N GLU A 123 17.24 -1.83 -5.06
CA GLU A 123 17.80 -0.65 -5.72
C GLU A 123 18.65 -1.02 -6.94
N LYS A 124 19.43 -2.10 -6.81
CA LYS A 124 20.33 -2.61 -7.84
C LYS A 124 19.63 -3.46 -8.90
N ALA A 125 18.63 -4.24 -8.51
CA ALA A 125 17.93 -5.17 -9.39
C ALA A 125 16.88 -4.47 -10.28
N LEU A 126 16.17 -3.46 -9.75
CA LEU A 126 15.06 -2.80 -10.44
C LEU A 126 15.46 -1.44 -11.02
N ARG A 127 15.03 -1.16 -12.25
CA ARG A 127 15.15 0.17 -12.90
C ARG A 127 14.23 1.17 -12.20
N ALA A 128 14.50 2.46 -12.36
CA ALA A 128 13.71 3.53 -11.73
C ALA A 128 12.22 3.44 -12.10
N GLY A 129 11.90 3.27 -13.39
CA GLY A 129 10.52 3.11 -13.86
C GLY A 129 9.84 1.83 -13.36
N GLU A 130 10.59 0.73 -13.23
CA GLU A 130 10.07 -0.51 -12.65
C GLU A 130 9.72 -0.29 -11.17
N LYS A 131 10.59 0.34 -10.38
CA LYS A 131 10.27 0.69 -8.98
C LYS A 131 9.03 1.57 -8.89
N SER A 132 8.90 2.59 -9.73
CA SER A 132 7.70 3.44 -9.76
C SER A 132 6.43 2.65 -10.07
N ALA A 133 6.47 1.74 -11.06
CA ALA A 133 5.31 0.92 -11.41
C ALA A 133 4.92 -0.05 -10.29
N VAL A 134 5.89 -0.64 -9.60
CA VAL A 134 5.59 -1.50 -8.44
C VAL A 134 4.98 -0.69 -7.30
N VAL A 135 5.51 0.50 -7.01
CA VAL A 135 4.93 1.39 -5.98
C VAL A 135 3.50 1.81 -6.35
N GLN A 136 3.21 2.10 -7.61
CA GLN A 136 1.84 2.37 -8.05
C GLN A 136 0.89 1.21 -7.73
N ILE A 137 1.31 -0.03 -7.98
CA ILE A 137 0.51 -1.22 -7.65
C ILE A 137 0.27 -1.31 -6.14
N ILE A 138 1.26 -0.96 -5.31
CA ILE A 138 1.15 -0.95 -3.85
C ILE A 138 0.19 0.17 -3.40
N ASP A 139 0.31 1.36 -3.97
CA ASP A 139 -0.56 2.50 -3.68
C ASP A 139 -2.02 2.19 -4.03
N ASP A 140 -2.25 1.51 -5.16
CA ASP A 140 -3.58 1.08 -5.60
C ASP A 140 -4.25 0.11 -4.61
N ILE A 141 -3.53 -0.94 -4.20
CA ILE A 141 -4.08 -1.92 -3.24
C ILE A 141 -4.16 -1.37 -1.81
N SER A 142 -3.40 -0.30 -1.51
CA SER A 142 -3.44 0.37 -0.21
C SER A 142 -4.50 1.50 -0.17
N GLY A 143 -5.23 1.72 -1.27
CA GLY A 143 -6.34 2.67 -1.33
C GLY A 143 -5.96 4.13 -1.64
N TYR A 144 -4.70 4.42 -1.96
CA TYR A 144 -4.24 5.80 -2.24
C TYR A 144 -4.70 6.35 -3.59
N THR A 145 -5.14 5.49 -4.51
CA THR A 145 -5.60 5.89 -5.85
C THR A 145 -7.10 5.74 -6.05
N ILE A 146 -7.85 5.42 -5.00
CA ILE A 146 -9.30 5.41 -5.06
C ILE A 146 -9.79 6.86 -5.11
N GLU A 147 -10.49 7.22 -6.17
CA GLU A 147 -11.10 8.54 -6.30
C GLU A 147 -12.25 8.70 -5.28
N ALA A 148 -12.44 9.91 -4.75
CA ALA A 148 -13.47 10.16 -3.74
C ALA A 148 -14.89 9.79 -4.22
N GLU A 149 -15.16 9.89 -5.52
CA GLU A 149 -16.42 9.47 -6.15
C GLU A 149 -16.62 7.95 -6.09
N ASP A 150 -15.55 7.17 -6.22
CA ASP A 150 -15.60 5.72 -6.08
C ASP A 150 -15.75 5.27 -4.62
N MET A 151 -15.26 6.08 -3.66
CA MET A 151 -15.47 5.86 -2.22
C MET A 151 -16.88 6.20 -1.75
N LEU A 152 -17.56 7.13 -2.44
CA LEU A 152 -18.85 7.70 -2.05
C LEU A 152 -19.93 7.43 -3.11
N LYS A 153 -20.19 6.15 -3.41
CA LYS A 153 -21.34 5.78 -4.26
C LYS A 153 -22.63 5.84 -3.44
N ASN A 154 -23.39 6.92 -3.60
CA ASN A 154 -24.78 6.97 -3.15
C ASN A 154 -25.61 5.97 -3.97
N SER A 155 -26.20 4.96 -3.32
CA SER A 155 -27.10 4.00 -3.95
C SER A 155 -28.47 4.65 -4.23
N SER A 156 -28.55 5.56 -5.19
CA SER A 156 -29.81 6.20 -5.60
C SER A 156 -30.55 5.46 -6.72
N GLU A 157 -30.19 4.23 -7.03
CA GLU A 157 -30.81 3.42 -8.11
C GLU A 157 -31.59 2.21 -7.57
N GLN A 158 -32.31 2.37 -6.46
CA GLN A 158 -33.29 1.37 -5.99
C GLN A 158 -34.66 2.01 -5.71
N GLU A 159 -35.20 2.76 -6.67
CA GLU A 159 -36.62 3.15 -6.68
C GLU A 159 -37.22 3.10 -8.09
N GLU A 160 -36.93 2.07 -8.90
CA GLU A 160 -37.78 1.73 -10.06
C GLU A 160 -37.82 0.21 -10.27
N GLU A 161 -38.69 -0.48 -9.50
CA GLU A 161 -39.50 -1.64 -9.96
C GLU A 161 -40.65 -1.96 -8.99
#